data_AF-A0A7M3M6L3-F1
#
_entry.id   AF-A0A7M3M6L3-F1
#
_cell.length_a   1.000
_cell.length_b   1.000
_cell.length_c   1.000
_cell.angle_alpha   90.00
_cell.angle_beta   90.00
_cell.angle_gamma   90.00
#
_symmetry.space_group_name_H-M   'P 1'
#
loop_
_entity.id
_entity.type
_entity.pdbx_description
1 polymer ?
#
loop_
_entity_poly.entity_id
_entity_poly.type
_entity_poly.pdbx_seq_one_letter_code
_entity_poly.pdbx_strand_id
1 'polypeptide(L)'
;MATGRTHRPATRSRGIPEATVARLPLYLRALTALSERSVPTVSSEELAAAAGVNSAKLRKDFSYLGSYGTRGVGYDVEYLVYQISRELGLTQDWPVVIVGIGNLGAALANYGGFASRGFRVAALIDADPAMAGKPVAGIPVQHTDELEKIITENGVSIGVIATPAGAAQQVCDRLVAAGVTSILNFAPTVLTVPDGVDVRKVDLSIELQILAFHEQRKAGEEPGQEAESAEAAAAATAPAVPATTAATAPVTRAGGGGSAEGGRQQGPDGDVPAVMPA
;
A
#
# COMPACT_ATOMS: atom_id res chain seq x y z
N MET A 1 30.31 42.62 -18.68
CA MET A 1 29.15 42.00 -19.34
C MET A 1 29.61 40.72 -20.01
N ALA A 2 29.23 39.57 -19.47
CA ALA A 2 29.52 38.27 -20.05
C ALA A 2 28.24 37.42 -19.93
N THR A 3 27.60 37.18 -21.06
CA THR A 3 26.38 36.38 -21.18
C THR A 3 26.71 34.90 -20.99
N GLY A 4 26.41 34.37 -19.80
CA GLY A 4 26.49 32.95 -19.51
C GLY A 4 25.41 32.19 -20.31
N ARG A 5 25.85 31.33 -21.23
CA ARG A 5 24.99 30.32 -21.87
C ARG A 5 24.46 29.39 -20.78
N THR A 6 23.16 29.46 -20.52
CA THR A 6 22.46 28.44 -19.75
C THR A 6 22.42 27.15 -20.57
N HIS A 7 23.14 26.13 -20.11
CA HIS A 7 23.02 24.79 -20.64
C HIS A 7 21.68 24.21 -20.17
N ARG A 8 20.63 24.40 -20.97
CA ARG A 8 19.32 23.76 -20.75
C ARG A 8 19.41 22.35 -21.33
N PRO A 9 19.36 21.27 -20.53
CA PRO A 9 19.25 19.94 -21.10
C PRO A 9 17.93 19.83 -21.86
N ALA A 10 18.04 19.41 -23.10
CA ALA A 10 16.94 19.30 -24.05
C ALA A 10 16.33 17.90 -23.97
N THR A 11 15.21 17.75 -23.27
CA THR A 11 14.21 16.70 -23.53
C THR A 11 12.83 17.16 -23.07
N ARG A 12 12.07 17.81 -23.97
CA ARG A 12 10.61 17.80 -23.88
C ARG A 12 10.11 16.49 -24.48
N SER A 13 10.22 15.39 -23.75
CA SER A 13 9.31 14.25 -24.00
C SER A 13 7.91 14.70 -23.62
N ARG A 14 6.85 14.13 -24.22
CA ARG A 14 5.49 14.32 -23.71
C ARG A 14 5.50 13.81 -22.27
N GLY A 15 5.59 14.72 -21.29
CA GLY A 15 5.85 14.37 -19.90
C GLY A 15 4.87 13.32 -19.42
N ILE A 16 5.39 12.28 -18.76
CA ILE A 16 4.55 11.28 -18.10
C ILE A 16 3.69 12.02 -17.08
N PRO A 17 2.35 11.88 -17.11
CA PRO A 17 1.50 12.55 -16.14
C PRO A 17 1.89 12.19 -14.70
N GLU A 18 1.85 13.16 -13.79
CA GLU A 18 2.19 12.94 -12.38
C GLU A 18 1.37 11.80 -11.76
N ALA A 19 0.09 11.70 -12.11
CA ALA A 19 -0.77 10.60 -11.69
C ALA A 19 -0.25 9.23 -12.16
N THR A 20 0.39 9.15 -13.33
CA THR A 20 1.04 7.95 -13.84
C THR A 20 2.32 7.66 -13.05
N VAL A 21 3.17 8.68 -12.81
CA VAL A 21 4.39 8.55 -11.98
C VAL A 21 4.05 8.00 -10.60
N ALA A 22 2.97 8.46 -9.98
CA ALA A 22 2.50 7.95 -8.68
C ALA A 22 2.08 6.47 -8.70
N ARG A 23 1.71 5.92 -9.86
CA ARG A 23 1.31 4.51 -10.04
C ARG A 23 2.44 3.59 -10.49
N LEU A 24 3.47 4.11 -11.15
CA LEU A 24 4.61 3.30 -11.63
C LEU A 24 5.25 2.43 -10.53
N PRO A 25 5.44 2.90 -9.28
CA PRO A 25 5.96 2.05 -8.21
C PRO A 25 5.09 0.83 -7.89
N LEU A 26 3.76 0.94 -8.07
CA LEU A 26 2.83 -0.17 -7.86
C LEU A 26 3.01 -1.24 -8.94
N TYR A 27 3.18 -0.82 -10.19
CA TYR A 27 3.47 -1.70 -11.32
C TYR A 27 4.82 -2.39 -11.15
N LEU A 28 5.85 -1.63 -10.77
CA LEU A 28 7.17 -2.18 -10.51
C LEU A 28 7.11 -3.25 -9.41
N ARG A 29 6.40 -2.99 -8.30
CA ARG A 29 6.23 -3.99 -7.23
C ARG A 29 5.60 -5.29 -7.74
N ALA A 30 4.52 -5.20 -8.52
CA ALA A 30 3.85 -6.37 -9.09
C ALA A 30 4.77 -7.13 -10.07
N LEU A 31 5.50 -6.41 -10.93
CA LEU A 31 6.43 -6.99 -11.89
C LEU A 31 7.64 -7.65 -11.20
N THR A 32 8.20 -7.05 -10.16
CA THR A 32 9.29 -7.65 -9.38
C THR A 32 8.85 -8.98 -8.78
N ALA A 33 7.65 -9.06 -8.21
CA ALA A 33 7.12 -10.33 -7.66
C ALA A 33 6.90 -11.41 -8.75
N LEU A 34 6.54 -11.00 -9.98
CA LEU A 34 6.44 -11.92 -11.12
C LEU A 34 7.83 -12.37 -11.61
N SER A 35 8.81 -11.46 -11.62
CA SER A 35 10.19 -11.74 -11.99
C SER A 35 10.87 -12.71 -11.01
N GLU A 36 10.67 -12.54 -9.71
CA GLU A 36 11.15 -13.48 -8.67
C GLU A 36 10.60 -14.88 -8.86
N ARG A 37 9.40 -15.01 -9.43
CA ARG A 37 8.77 -16.28 -9.80
C ARG A 37 9.16 -16.78 -11.20
N SER A 38 10.11 -16.12 -11.86
CA SER A 38 10.57 -16.45 -13.22
C SER A 38 9.43 -16.47 -14.26
N VAL A 39 8.43 -15.60 -14.10
CA VAL A 39 7.36 -15.44 -15.09
C VAL A 39 7.90 -14.58 -16.24
N PRO A 40 8.00 -15.10 -17.49
CA PRO A 40 8.62 -14.36 -18.59
C PRO A 40 7.70 -13.27 -19.14
N THR A 41 6.40 -13.55 -19.23
CA THR A 41 5.42 -12.65 -19.82
C THR A 41 4.16 -12.55 -18.97
N VAL A 42 3.54 -11.37 -18.93
CA VAL A 42 2.29 -11.12 -18.21
C VAL A 42 1.29 -10.35 -19.07
N SER A 43 0.00 -10.69 -18.97
CA SER A 43 -1.05 -9.92 -19.66
C SER A 43 -1.33 -8.60 -18.94
N SER A 44 -1.93 -7.64 -19.64
CA SER A 44 -2.39 -6.38 -19.03
C SER A 44 -3.45 -6.56 -17.95
N GLU A 45 -4.22 -7.65 -18.00
CA GLU A 45 -5.30 -7.92 -17.05
C GLU A 45 -4.74 -8.51 -15.76
N GLU A 46 -3.87 -9.51 -15.87
CA GLU A 46 -3.17 -10.10 -14.72
C GLU A 46 -2.30 -9.06 -14.00
N LEU A 47 -1.54 -8.26 -14.75
CA LEU A 47 -0.69 -7.24 -14.14
C LEU A 47 -1.51 -6.13 -13.48
N ALA A 48 -2.63 -5.73 -14.09
CA ALA A 48 -3.52 -4.73 -13.50
C ALA A 48 -4.18 -5.24 -12.22
N ALA A 49 -4.60 -6.51 -12.19
CA ALA A 49 -5.12 -7.16 -11.00
C ALA A 49 -4.06 -7.23 -9.89
N ALA A 50 -2.84 -7.65 -10.20
CA ALA A 50 -1.73 -7.70 -9.24
C ALA A 50 -1.33 -6.32 -8.69
N ALA A 51 -1.45 -5.27 -9.51
CA ALA A 51 -1.17 -3.90 -9.10
C ALA A 51 -2.37 -3.17 -8.47
N GLY A 52 -3.56 -3.78 -8.44
CA GLY A 52 -4.78 -3.19 -7.90
C GLY A 52 -5.32 -2.01 -8.74
N VAL A 53 -5.14 -2.03 -10.06
CA VAL A 53 -5.61 -0.98 -10.97
C VAL A 53 -6.52 -1.52 -12.06
N ASN A 54 -7.20 -0.63 -12.79
CA ASN A 54 -7.94 -0.99 -13.99
C ASN A 54 -6.98 -1.24 -15.18
N SER A 55 -7.20 -2.30 -15.95
CA SER A 55 -6.34 -2.68 -17.09
C SER A 55 -6.29 -1.63 -18.21
N ALA A 56 -7.37 -0.88 -18.44
CA ALA A 56 -7.37 0.24 -19.39
C ALA A 56 -6.49 1.40 -18.91
N LYS A 57 -6.48 1.68 -17.60
CA LYS A 57 -5.56 2.68 -17.02
C LYS A 57 -4.11 2.23 -17.15
N LEU A 58 -3.81 0.97 -16.85
CA LEU A 58 -2.46 0.40 -17.00
C LEU A 58 -1.95 0.51 -18.44
N ARG A 59 -2.77 0.10 -19.43
CA ARG A 59 -2.39 0.21 -20.85
C ARG A 59 -2.13 1.66 -21.26
N LYS A 60 -2.94 2.61 -20.77
CA LYS A 60 -2.73 4.04 -20.99
C LYS A 60 -1.44 4.54 -20.34
N ASP A 61 -1.16 4.12 -19.12
CA ASP A 61 0.06 4.50 -18.41
C ASP A 61 1.32 4.00 -19.13
N PHE A 62 1.32 2.74 -19.55
CA PHE A 62 2.44 2.18 -20.29
C PHE A 62 2.62 2.81 -21.66
N SER A 63 1.55 3.29 -22.30
CA SER A 63 1.66 3.99 -23.58
C SER A 63 2.48 5.29 -23.51
N TYR A 64 2.63 5.89 -22.32
CA TYR A 64 3.53 7.04 -22.12
C TYR A 64 5.00 6.65 -22.00
N LEU A 65 5.28 5.42 -21.53
CA LEU A 65 6.64 4.90 -21.41
C LEU A 65 7.13 4.34 -22.75
N GLY A 66 6.24 3.72 -23.54
CA GLY A 66 6.53 3.20 -24.87
C GLY A 66 5.60 2.05 -25.27
N SER A 67 5.82 1.48 -26.45
CA SER A 67 5.11 0.28 -26.89
C SER A 67 5.83 -0.97 -26.39
N TYR A 68 5.51 -1.41 -25.17
CA TYR A 68 6.18 -2.54 -24.52
C TYR A 68 5.37 -3.83 -24.47
N GLY A 69 4.19 -3.83 -25.08
CA GLY A 69 3.31 -5.00 -25.17
C GLY A 69 3.15 -5.45 -26.61
N THR A 70 3.18 -6.76 -26.82
CA THR A 70 2.81 -7.36 -28.10
C THR A 70 1.38 -7.89 -28.00
N ARG A 71 0.52 -7.50 -28.96
CA ARG A 71 -0.88 -7.99 -29.00
C ARG A 71 -0.88 -9.52 -29.04
N GLY A 72 -1.59 -10.14 -28.11
CA GLY A 72 -1.69 -11.60 -28.00
C GLY A 72 -0.57 -12.29 -27.22
N VAL A 73 0.51 -11.58 -26.84
CA VAL A 73 1.64 -12.14 -26.07
C VAL A 73 1.72 -11.51 -24.67
N GLY A 74 1.35 -10.24 -24.54
CA GLY A 74 1.46 -9.50 -23.28
C GLY A 74 2.77 -8.72 -23.19
N TYR A 75 3.23 -8.50 -21.97
CA TYR A 75 4.44 -7.74 -21.68
C TYR A 75 5.56 -8.66 -21.20
N ASP A 76 6.76 -8.42 -21.67
CA ASP A 76 7.97 -9.03 -21.12
C ASP A 76 8.24 -8.45 -19.72
N VAL A 77 8.32 -9.33 -18.71
CA VAL A 77 8.38 -8.93 -17.31
C VAL A 77 9.73 -8.29 -16.99
N GLU A 78 10.85 -8.92 -17.34
CA GLU A 78 12.18 -8.40 -17.03
C GLU A 78 12.45 -7.07 -17.74
N TYR A 79 12.04 -6.98 -19.01
CA TYR A 79 12.18 -5.76 -19.78
C TYR A 79 11.34 -4.62 -19.18
N LEU A 80 10.10 -4.88 -18.77
CA LEU A 80 9.29 -3.86 -18.09
C LEU A 80 9.84 -3.44 -16.72
N VAL A 81 10.37 -4.39 -15.93
CA VAL A 81 11.06 -4.07 -14.67
C VAL A 81 12.17 -3.07 -14.94
N TYR A 82 13.01 -3.35 -15.94
CA TYR A 82 14.11 -2.46 -16.32
C TYR A 82 13.63 -1.08 -16.79
N GLN A 83 12.66 -1.02 -17.71
CA GLN A 83 12.15 0.26 -18.23
C GLN A 83 11.51 1.11 -17.14
N ILE A 84 10.65 0.54 -16.29
CA ILE A 84 10.00 1.28 -15.21
C ILE A 84 11.03 1.73 -14.16
N SER A 85 12.01 0.89 -13.82
CA SER A 85 13.09 1.26 -12.90
C SER A 85 13.90 2.44 -13.44
N ARG A 86 14.22 2.43 -14.74
CA ARG A 86 14.93 3.52 -15.41
C ARG A 86 14.12 4.82 -15.42
N GLU A 87 12.84 4.76 -15.74
CA GLU A 87 11.95 5.93 -15.76
C GLU A 87 11.72 6.51 -14.37
N LEU A 88 11.72 5.68 -13.33
CA LEU A 88 11.68 6.11 -11.93
C LEU A 88 13.04 6.56 -11.38
N GLY A 89 14.12 6.48 -12.17
CA GLY A 89 15.47 6.83 -11.73
C GLY A 89 16.07 5.83 -10.72
N LEU A 90 15.53 4.61 -10.60
CA LEU A 90 15.98 3.59 -9.65
C LEU A 90 17.18 2.77 -10.17
N THR A 91 17.78 3.16 -11.29
CA THR A 91 19.01 2.56 -11.83
C THR A 91 20.29 3.13 -11.19
N GLN A 92 20.14 4.05 -10.24
CA GLN A 92 21.21 4.64 -9.44
C GLN A 92 20.81 4.61 -7.97
N ASP A 93 21.81 4.66 -7.09
CA ASP A 93 21.58 4.78 -5.66
C ASP A 93 21.25 6.22 -5.28
N TRP A 94 20.17 6.39 -4.53
CA TRP A 94 19.76 7.65 -3.92
C TRP A 94 20.14 7.63 -2.44
N PRO A 95 21.12 8.43 -2.01
CA PRO A 95 21.50 8.52 -0.59
C PRO A 95 20.40 9.25 0.19
N VAL A 96 19.89 8.57 1.23
CA VAL A 96 18.80 9.03 2.09
C VAL A 96 19.33 9.35 3.48
N VAL A 97 18.93 10.50 4.04
CA VAL A 97 19.11 10.80 5.47
C VAL A 97 17.78 10.64 6.20
N ILE A 98 17.78 10.00 7.36
CA ILE A 98 16.60 9.90 8.23
C ILE A 98 16.84 10.77 9.46
N VAL A 99 15.96 11.74 9.69
CA VAL A 99 16.01 12.65 10.85
C VAL A 99 14.89 12.33 11.82
N GLY A 100 15.26 12.07 13.07
CA GLY A 100 14.39 11.59 14.14
C GLY A 100 14.39 10.06 14.22
N ILE A 101 15.24 9.50 15.07
CA ILE A 101 15.43 8.06 15.29
C ILE A 101 14.66 7.61 16.55
N GLY A 102 13.38 8.01 16.61
CA GLY A 102 12.41 7.39 17.52
C GLY A 102 11.92 6.04 16.97
N ASN A 103 10.77 5.57 17.44
CA ASN A 103 10.19 4.28 17.00
C ASN A 103 10.04 4.19 15.47
N LEU A 104 9.48 5.22 14.84
CA LEU A 104 9.25 5.24 13.40
C LEU A 104 10.56 5.36 12.61
N GLY A 105 11.46 6.27 12.99
CA GLY A 105 12.75 6.43 12.31
C GLY A 105 13.60 5.17 12.37
N ALA A 106 13.63 4.49 13.54
CA ALA A 106 14.33 3.22 13.69
C ALA A 106 13.70 2.09 12.84
N ALA A 107 12.36 2.04 12.74
CA ALA A 107 11.67 1.09 11.88
C ALA A 107 11.98 1.34 10.39
N LEU A 108 12.00 2.61 9.96
CA LEU A 108 12.36 3.01 8.59
C LEU A 108 13.82 2.67 8.27
N ALA A 109 14.75 2.89 9.22
CA ALA A 109 16.16 2.54 9.04
C ALA A 109 16.39 1.03 8.87
N ASN A 110 15.62 0.19 9.59
CA ASN A 110 15.70 -1.28 9.49
C ASN A 110 14.89 -1.85 8.30
N TYR A 111 14.21 -1.01 7.53
CA TYR A 111 13.40 -1.48 6.40
C TYR A 111 14.29 -1.81 5.20
N GLY A 112 14.62 -3.09 5.03
CA GLY A 112 15.45 -3.58 3.91
C GLY A 112 14.87 -3.29 2.52
N GLY A 113 13.57 -2.95 2.42
CA GLY A 113 12.93 -2.60 1.15
C GLY A 113 13.38 -1.27 0.54
N PHE A 114 14.13 -0.42 1.26
CA PHE A 114 14.73 0.78 0.69
C PHE A 114 15.96 0.44 -0.15
N ALA A 115 16.91 -0.32 0.42
CA ALA A 115 18.15 -0.67 -0.26
C ALA A 115 17.88 -1.46 -1.56
N SER A 116 16.92 -2.40 -1.53
CA SER A 116 16.54 -3.19 -2.73
C SER A 116 15.87 -2.37 -3.83
N ARG A 117 15.50 -1.12 -3.56
CA ARG A 117 14.85 -0.19 -4.49
C ARG A 117 15.74 0.99 -4.88
N GLY A 118 17.05 0.91 -4.60
CA GLY A 118 18.00 1.98 -4.91
C GLY A 118 17.98 3.14 -3.92
N PHE A 119 17.38 2.98 -2.73
CA PHE A 119 17.40 3.99 -1.67
C PHE A 119 18.36 3.54 -0.57
N ARG A 120 19.56 4.08 -0.58
CA ARG A 120 20.59 3.76 0.43
C ARG A 120 20.47 4.70 1.60
N VAL A 121 20.16 4.17 2.79
CA VAL A 121 20.22 4.95 4.03
C VAL A 121 21.68 5.30 4.30
N ALA A 122 22.04 6.57 4.11
CA ALA A 122 23.40 7.06 4.21
C ALA A 122 23.74 7.57 5.62
N ALA A 123 22.76 8.16 6.32
CA ALA A 123 22.93 8.65 7.67
C ALA A 123 21.63 8.66 8.47
N LEU A 124 21.77 8.54 9.78
CA LEU A 124 20.71 8.61 10.77
C LEU A 124 21.01 9.77 11.71
N ILE A 125 20.03 10.64 11.93
CA ILE A 125 20.21 11.90 12.68
C ILE A 125 19.20 11.97 13.81
N ASP A 126 19.67 12.30 15.01
CA ASP A 126 18.80 12.60 16.15
C ASP A 126 19.31 13.82 16.93
N ALA A 127 18.41 14.50 17.62
CA ALA A 127 18.73 15.62 18.50
C ALA A 127 18.94 15.18 19.96
N ASP A 128 18.50 13.98 20.34
CA ASP A 128 18.80 13.42 21.65
C ASP A 128 20.29 13.03 21.73
N PRO A 129 21.10 13.67 22.60
CA PRO A 129 22.50 13.32 22.76
C PRO A 129 22.71 11.87 23.20
N ALA A 130 21.72 11.26 23.87
CA ALA A 130 21.78 9.85 24.26
C ALA A 130 21.66 8.90 23.05
N MET A 131 21.18 9.37 21.90
CA MET A 131 21.11 8.59 20.66
C MET A 131 22.41 8.65 19.86
N ALA A 132 23.18 9.73 19.98
CA ALA A 132 24.44 9.89 19.27
C ALA A 132 25.40 8.71 19.52
N GLY A 133 25.94 8.13 18.45
CA GLY A 133 26.83 6.98 18.46
C GLY A 133 26.13 5.62 18.58
N LYS A 134 24.84 5.55 18.93
CA LYS A 134 24.13 4.27 18.98
C LYS A 134 23.94 3.70 17.57
N PRO A 135 24.24 2.42 17.35
CA PRO A 135 23.99 1.79 16.05
C PRO A 135 22.51 1.45 15.89
N VAL A 136 21.93 1.87 14.76
CA VAL A 136 20.58 1.47 14.33
C VAL A 136 20.70 0.95 12.90
N ALA A 137 20.23 -0.27 12.64
CA ALA A 137 20.43 -0.97 11.36
C ALA A 137 21.91 -1.03 10.92
N GLY A 138 22.85 -1.06 11.87
CA GLY A 138 24.29 -1.05 11.60
C GLY A 138 24.88 0.33 11.26
N ILE A 139 24.08 1.40 11.26
CA ILE A 139 24.51 2.78 11.00
C ILE A 139 24.55 3.55 12.33
N PRO A 140 25.67 4.21 12.69
CA PRO A 140 25.70 5.04 13.88
C PRO A 140 24.81 6.27 13.72
N VAL A 141 23.98 6.55 14.72
CA VAL A 141 23.20 7.78 14.78
C VAL A 141 24.14 8.95 15.07
N GLN A 142 24.01 10.02 14.29
CA GLN A 142 24.80 11.25 14.44
C GLN A 142 23.94 12.36 15.02
N HIS A 143 24.57 13.34 15.65
CA HIS A 143 23.86 14.46 16.26
C HIS A 143 23.34 15.43 15.19
N THR A 144 22.21 16.06 15.45
CA THR A 144 21.58 17.03 14.55
C THR A 144 22.48 18.21 14.19
N ASP A 145 23.45 18.57 15.02
CA ASP A 145 24.39 19.67 14.73
C ASP A 145 25.33 19.37 13.56
N GLU A 146 25.53 18.10 13.21
CA GLU A 146 26.37 17.69 12.08
C GLU A 146 25.60 17.54 10.76
N LEU A 147 24.30 17.83 10.75
CA LEU A 147 23.39 17.56 9.62
C LEU A 147 23.91 18.11 8.28
N GLU A 148 24.30 19.39 8.21
CA GLU A 148 24.74 20.04 6.97
C GLU A 148 26.02 19.42 6.42
N LYS A 149 26.94 19.07 7.33
CA LYS A 149 28.20 18.39 6.99
C LYS A 149 27.90 17.00 6.42
N ILE A 150 27.05 16.24 7.10
CA ILE A 150 26.65 14.89 6.70
C ILE A 150 25.97 14.88 5.33
N ILE A 151 25.08 15.85 5.07
CA ILE A 151 24.40 15.99 3.78
C ILE A 151 25.41 16.16 2.65
N THR A 152 26.38 17.06 2.86
CA THR A 152 27.41 17.37 1.87
C THR A 152 28.35 16.19 1.64
N GLU A 153 28.87 15.57 2.70
CA GLU A 153 29.84 14.48 2.63
C GLU A 153 29.24 13.21 2.00
N ASN A 154 27.95 12.94 2.25
CA ASN A 154 27.28 11.73 1.77
C ASN A 154 26.52 11.92 0.45
N GLY A 155 26.48 13.14 -0.09
CA GLY A 155 25.70 13.47 -1.30
C GLY A 155 24.21 13.18 -1.13
N VAL A 156 23.65 13.51 0.03
CA VAL A 156 22.25 13.21 0.37
C VAL A 156 21.33 13.87 -0.65
N SER A 157 20.47 13.05 -1.26
CA SER A 157 19.50 13.50 -2.26
C SER A 157 18.09 13.58 -1.70
N ILE A 158 17.76 12.76 -0.69
CA ILE A 158 16.41 12.65 -0.12
C ILE A 158 16.49 12.75 1.41
N GLY A 159 15.66 13.62 1.99
CA GLY A 159 15.49 13.75 3.43
C GLY A 159 14.20 13.09 3.92
N VAL A 160 14.29 12.21 4.92
CA VAL A 160 13.13 11.64 5.60
C VAL A 160 13.00 12.30 6.97
N ILE A 161 11.85 12.92 7.23
CA ILE A 161 11.56 13.58 8.50
C ILE A 161 10.58 12.71 9.30
N ALA A 162 11.08 12.12 10.38
CA ALA A 162 10.32 11.31 11.33
C ALA A 162 10.35 11.90 12.75
N THR A 163 10.48 13.22 12.84
CA THR A 163 10.52 13.97 14.11
C THR A 163 9.12 14.32 14.62
N PRO A 164 8.98 14.73 15.90
CA PRO A 164 7.77 15.39 16.38
C PRO A 164 7.42 16.63 15.55
N ALA A 165 6.13 17.01 15.53
CA ALA A 165 5.61 18.12 14.72
C ALA A 165 6.33 19.45 14.97
N GLY A 166 6.63 19.77 16.24
CA GLY A 166 7.26 21.04 16.61
C GLY A 166 8.69 21.23 16.06
N ALA A 167 9.40 20.15 15.75
CA ALA A 167 10.77 20.20 15.21
C ALA A 167 10.82 20.05 13.67
N ALA A 168 9.74 19.59 13.05
CA ALA A 168 9.76 19.15 11.65
C ALA A 168 10.07 20.28 10.66
N GLN A 169 9.52 21.48 10.87
CA GLN A 169 9.79 22.63 9.99
C GLN A 169 11.26 23.06 10.07
N GLN A 170 11.83 23.14 11.27
CA GLN A 170 13.23 23.51 11.45
C GLN A 170 14.18 22.50 10.78
N VAL A 171 13.88 21.21 10.87
CA VAL A 171 14.64 20.16 10.17
C VAL A 171 14.50 20.30 8.66
N CYS A 172 13.28 20.56 8.16
CA CYS A 172 13.01 20.79 6.75
C CYS A 172 13.83 21.97 6.20
N ASP A 173 13.81 23.11 6.89
CA ASP A 173 14.54 24.30 6.49
C ASP A 173 16.05 24.04 6.39
N ARG A 174 16.61 23.28 7.34
CA ARG A 174 18.03 22.88 7.34
C ARG A 174 18.38 21.93 6.21
N LEU A 175 17.52 20.94 5.93
CA LEU A 175 17.68 20.04 4.79
C LEU A 175 17.71 20.83 3.47
N VAL A 176 16.75 21.75 3.29
CA VAL A 176 16.65 22.59 2.09
C VAL A 176 17.86 23.52 1.97
N ALA A 177 18.28 24.16 3.07
CA ALA A 177 19.45 25.04 3.08
C ALA A 177 20.75 24.28 2.72
N ALA A 178 20.84 22.99 3.07
CA ALA A 178 21.94 22.12 2.69
C ALA A 178 21.82 21.55 1.26
N GLY A 179 20.76 21.90 0.51
CA GLY A 179 20.58 21.54 -0.89
C GLY A 179 19.70 20.32 -1.16
N VAL A 180 19.07 19.74 -0.13
CA VAL A 180 18.12 18.64 -0.32
C VAL A 180 16.80 19.17 -0.87
N THR A 181 16.38 18.66 -2.04
CA THR A 181 15.18 19.12 -2.76
C THR A 181 14.04 18.12 -2.74
N SER A 182 14.24 16.91 -2.22
CA SER A 182 13.21 15.89 -2.09
C SER A 182 13.04 15.47 -0.63
N ILE A 183 11.85 15.65 -0.08
CA ILE A 183 11.56 15.40 1.34
C ILE A 183 10.36 14.47 1.49
N LEU A 184 10.54 13.40 2.27
CA LEU A 184 9.48 12.50 2.72
C LEU A 184 9.13 12.83 4.18
N ASN A 185 7.94 13.38 4.40
CA ASN A 185 7.51 13.87 5.70
C ASN A 185 6.53 12.90 6.37
N PHE A 186 6.94 12.32 7.50
CA PHE A 186 6.08 11.54 8.40
C PHE A 186 5.62 12.32 9.63
N ALA A 187 6.13 13.54 9.84
CA ALA A 187 5.68 14.37 10.95
C ALA A 187 4.21 14.78 10.73
N PRO A 188 3.37 14.82 11.78
CA PRO A 188 1.95 15.15 11.67
C PRO A 188 1.75 16.66 11.55
N THR A 189 2.41 17.28 10.57
CA THR A 189 2.33 18.70 10.24
C THR A 189 2.53 18.93 8.75
N VAL A 190 2.04 20.06 8.24
CA VAL A 190 2.30 20.51 6.87
C VAL A 190 3.55 21.37 6.89
N LEU A 191 4.51 21.04 6.02
CA LEU A 191 5.76 21.77 5.89
C LEU A 191 5.60 22.89 4.86
N THR A 192 6.19 24.04 5.13
CA THR A 192 6.34 25.13 4.17
C THR A 192 7.70 25.01 3.52
N VAL A 193 7.76 24.99 2.19
CA VAL A 193 9.00 24.87 1.42
C VAL A 193 9.03 25.87 0.27
N PRO A 194 10.22 26.30 -0.19
CA PRO A 194 10.34 27.15 -1.37
C PRO A 194 10.02 26.40 -2.67
N ASP A 195 9.82 27.15 -3.74
CA ASP A 195 9.63 26.60 -5.08
C ASP A 195 10.82 25.70 -5.49
N GLY A 196 10.52 24.54 -6.08
CA GLY A 196 11.52 23.57 -6.51
C GLY A 196 11.93 22.53 -5.45
N VAL A 197 11.29 22.55 -4.28
CA VAL A 197 11.40 21.48 -3.27
C VAL A 197 10.13 20.64 -3.28
N ASP A 198 10.28 19.34 -3.50
CA ASP A 198 9.19 18.38 -3.48
C ASP A 198 9.02 17.78 -2.09
N VAL A 199 7.83 17.93 -1.51
CA VAL A 199 7.48 17.33 -0.20
C VAL A 199 6.37 16.31 -0.40
N ARG A 200 6.66 15.05 -0.05
CA ARG A 200 5.65 13.99 0.01
C ARG A 200 5.29 13.70 1.46
N LYS A 201 4.04 13.98 1.84
CA LYS A 201 3.51 13.66 3.17
C LYS A 201 3.04 12.20 3.23
N VAL A 202 3.36 11.51 4.32
CA VAL A 202 2.80 10.19 4.66
C VAL A 202 2.11 10.29 6.02
N ASP A 203 0.80 10.04 6.04
CA ASP A 203 -0.02 10.12 7.25
C ASP A 203 -0.83 8.83 7.39
N LEU A 204 -0.28 7.88 8.14
CA LEU A 204 -0.90 6.57 8.33
C LEU A 204 -2.25 6.67 9.06
N SER A 205 -2.45 7.72 9.87
CA SER A 205 -3.70 7.94 10.61
C SER A 205 -4.84 8.33 9.67
N ILE A 206 -4.56 9.17 8.66
CA ILE A 206 -5.56 9.53 7.64
C ILE A 206 -5.98 8.29 6.84
N GLU A 207 -5.04 7.42 6.47
CA GLU A 207 -5.36 6.17 5.75
C GLU A 207 -6.28 5.26 6.59
N LEU A 208 -6.02 5.13 7.89
CA LEU A 208 -6.90 4.37 8.79
C LEU A 208 -8.29 5.01 8.94
N GLN A 209 -8.40 6.35 8.96
CA GLN A 209 -9.69 7.04 9.00
C GLN A 209 -10.52 6.78 7.73
N ILE A 210 -9.87 6.74 6.56
CA ILE A 210 -10.51 6.39 5.30
C ILE A 210 -11.04 4.95 5.36
N LEU A 211 -10.24 4.01 5.88
CA LEU A 211 -10.69 2.63 6.07
C LEU A 211 -11.86 2.53 7.06
N ALA A 212 -11.81 3.26 8.18
CA ALA A 212 -12.90 3.31 9.16
C ALA A 212 -14.21 3.81 8.54
N PHE A 213 -14.17 4.81 7.66
CA PHE A 213 -15.34 5.28 6.92
C PHE A 213 -15.93 4.18 6.03
N HIS A 214 -15.10 3.41 5.32
CA HIS A 214 -15.58 2.30 4.50
C HIS A 214 -16.17 1.16 5.34
N GLU A 215 -15.55 0.82 6.47
CA GLU A 215 -16.07 -0.21 7.37
C GLU A 215 -17.42 0.19 7.99
N GLN A 216 -17.59 1.47 8.36
CA GLN A 216 -18.87 1.98 8.84
C GLN A 216 -19.97 1.88 7.76
N ARG A 217 -19.63 2.14 6.49
CA ARG A 217 -20.60 2.01 5.39
C ARG A 217 -20.98 0.56 5.11
N LYS A 218 -20.02 -0.38 5.13
CA LYS A 218 -20.32 -1.82 5.01
C LYS A 218 -21.20 -2.31 6.16
N ALA A 219 -20.96 -1.82 7.38
CA ALA A 219 -21.75 -2.17 8.55
C ALA A 219 -23.16 -1.52 8.55
N GLY A 220 -23.32 -0.36 7.90
CA GLY A 220 -24.63 0.28 7.68
C GLY A 220 -25.43 -0.28 6.49
N GLU A 221 -24.77 -1.06 5.63
CA GLU A 221 -25.37 -1.81 4.52
C GLU A 221 -25.68 -3.26 4.96
N GLU A 222 -26.32 -3.46 6.12
CA GLU A 222 -26.91 -4.77 6.45
C GLU A 222 -28.06 -5.08 5.45
N PRO A 223 -28.06 -6.26 4.80
CA PRO A 223 -29.14 -6.67 3.90
C PRO A 223 -30.32 -7.15 4.75
N GLY A 224 -31.16 -6.21 5.20
CA GLY A 224 -32.22 -6.54 6.13
C GLY A 224 -33.30 -5.48 6.26
N GLN A 225 -33.81 -4.92 5.15
CA GLN A 225 -35.06 -4.13 5.17
C GLN A 225 -35.79 -3.97 3.82
N GLU A 226 -35.48 -4.78 2.80
CA GLU A 226 -36.26 -4.83 1.54
C GLU A 226 -37.17 -6.07 1.43
N ALA A 227 -37.06 -7.05 2.32
CA ALA A 227 -37.87 -8.28 2.25
C ALA A 227 -39.23 -8.17 2.97
N GLU A 228 -39.36 -7.36 4.03
CA GLU A 228 -40.64 -7.26 4.77
C GLU A 228 -41.68 -6.35 4.08
N SER A 229 -41.27 -5.44 3.19
CA SER A 229 -42.20 -4.57 2.46
C SER A 229 -42.80 -5.25 1.21
N ALA A 230 -42.16 -6.30 0.69
CA ALA A 230 -42.67 -7.08 -0.44
C ALA A 230 -43.75 -8.09 -0.02
N GLU A 231 -43.64 -8.68 1.18
CA GLU A 231 -44.62 -9.67 1.67
C GLU A 231 -45.91 -9.00 2.19
N ALA A 232 -45.82 -7.79 2.76
CA ALA A 232 -46.99 -7.00 3.15
C ALA A 232 -47.78 -6.44 1.95
N ALA A 233 -47.13 -6.16 0.82
CA ALA A 233 -47.79 -5.69 -0.40
C ALA A 233 -48.46 -6.84 -1.19
N ALA A 234 -47.92 -8.06 -1.13
CA ALA A 234 -48.49 -9.23 -1.80
C ALA A 234 -49.74 -9.79 -1.10
N ALA A 235 -49.88 -9.59 0.22
CA ALA A 235 -51.06 -10.02 0.98
C ALA A 235 -52.33 -9.16 0.76
N ALA A 236 -52.20 -8.00 0.10
CA ALA A 236 -53.31 -7.04 -0.07
C ALA A 236 -54.02 -7.11 -1.44
N THR A 237 -53.64 -8.03 -2.34
CA THR A 237 -54.24 -8.14 -3.68
C THR A 237 -54.65 -9.58 -4.00
N ALA A 238 -55.76 -10.04 -3.41
CA ALA A 238 -56.49 -11.21 -3.88
C ALA A 238 -57.97 -10.82 -4.10
N PRO A 239 -58.56 -11.07 -5.29
CA PRO A 239 -59.95 -10.74 -5.54
C PRO A 239 -60.86 -11.81 -4.94
N ALA A 240 -61.95 -11.35 -4.30
CA ALA A 240 -63.03 -12.19 -3.82
C ALA A 240 -63.77 -12.85 -5.00
N VAL A 241 -63.94 -14.17 -4.95
CA VAL A 241 -64.86 -14.94 -5.81
C VAL A 241 -65.90 -15.60 -4.89
N PRO A 242 -67.22 -15.49 -5.16
CA PRO A 242 -68.23 -15.97 -4.24
C PRO A 242 -68.49 -17.48 -4.38
N ALA A 243 -68.96 -18.05 -3.28
CA ALA A 243 -69.19 -19.46 -3.02
C ALA A 243 -70.22 -20.14 -3.96
N THR A 244 -70.04 -21.44 -4.18
CA THR A 244 -71.15 -22.39 -4.37
C THR A 244 -70.79 -23.76 -3.76
N THR A 245 -71.79 -24.30 -3.07
CA THR A 245 -71.91 -25.44 -2.17
C THR A 245 -71.78 -26.83 -2.80
N ALA A 246 -71.23 -27.80 -2.04
CA ALA A 246 -71.73 -29.18 -1.77
C ALA A 246 -70.53 -30.07 -1.37
N ALA A 247 -70.36 -30.48 -0.11
CA ALA A 247 -71.02 -31.56 0.63
C ALA A 247 -70.20 -32.88 0.65
N THR A 248 -70.12 -33.44 1.87
CA THR A 248 -69.90 -34.85 2.25
C THR A 248 -68.45 -35.32 2.54
N ALA A 249 -68.20 -35.53 3.84
CA ALA A 249 -67.14 -36.36 4.43
C ALA A 249 -67.59 -37.85 4.47
N PRO A 250 -67.00 -38.79 5.25
CA PRO A 250 -65.72 -38.82 5.99
C PRO A 250 -64.97 -40.18 5.83
N VAL A 251 -64.10 -40.55 6.81
CA VAL A 251 -63.70 -41.92 7.26
C VAL A 251 -62.38 -42.43 6.61
N THR A 252 -61.29 -42.86 7.29
CA THR A 252 -61.00 -43.29 8.69
C THR A 252 -59.48 -43.48 8.91
N ARG A 253 -59.02 -43.33 10.17
CA ARG A 253 -58.14 -44.22 11.02
C ARG A 253 -57.05 -45.09 10.36
N ALA A 254 -55.91 -45.45 10.97
CA ALA A 254 -55.32 -45.28 12.32
C ALA A 254 -53.95 -45.99 12.37
N GLY A 255 -53.19 -45.75 13.45
CA GLY A 255 -52.16 -46.65 14.00
C GLY A 255 -50.73 -46.29 13.55
N GLY A 256 -49.79 -45.86 14.40
CA GLY A 256 -49.35 -46.44 15.68
C GLY A 256 -48.05 -47.21 15.40
N GLY A 257 -46.93 -47.17 16.12
CA GLY A 257 -46.50 -46.61 17.40
C GLY A 257 -45.20 -47.33 17.81
N GLY A 258 -44.41 -46.76 18.73
CA GLY A 258 -43.33 -47.43 19.50
C GLY A 258 -41.91 -47.28 18.91
N SER A 259 -40.96 -46.55 19.52
CA SER A 259 -40.27 -46.79 20.83
C SER A 259 -39.37 -48.04 20.79
N ALA A 260 -38.14 -48.12 21.29
CA ALA A 260 -37.31 -47.28 22.15
C ALA A 260 -35.87 -47.86 22.18
N GLU A 261 -34.92 -47.07 22.72
CA GLU A 261 -33.74 -47.45 23.53
C GLU A 261 -32.69 -48.43 22.93
N GLY A 262 -31.39 -48.30 23.16
CA GLY A 262 -30.58 -47.51 24.09
C GLY A 262 -29.23 -48.22 24.24
N GLY A 263 -28.21 -47.55 24.78
CA GLY A 263 -27.01 -48.23 25.29
C GLY A 263 -25.67 -47.54 25.01
N ARG A 264 -25.12 -46.92 26.06
CA ARG A 264 -23.76 -46.35 26.19
C ARG A 264 -22.75 -47.43 26.62
N GLN A 265 -21.46 -47.22 26.33
CA GLN A 265 -20.29 -47.33 27.25
C GLN A 265 -19.01 -47.01 26.46
N GLN A 266 -18.28 -45.93 26.79
CA GLN A 266 -17.18 -45.76 27.79
C GLN A 266 -15.82 -46.34 27.36
N GLY A 267 -14.78 -45.49 27.42
CA GLY A 267 -13.37 -45.70 26.99
C GLY A 267 -12.52 -46.58 27.94
N PRO A 268 -11.23 -46.31 28.24
CA PRO A 268 -10.42 -45.08 28.00
C PRO A 268 -8.92 -45.32 27.63
N ASP A 269 -8.14 -44.23 27.70
CA ASP A 269 -6.70 -44.08 28.00
C ASP A 269 -5.57 -44.32 26.96
N GLY A 270 -4.65 -43.34 26.92
CA GLY A 270 -3.21 -43.64 26.86
C GLY A 270 -2.31 -42.80 25.94
N ASP A 271 -1.58 -41.86 26.56
CA ASP A 271 -0.21 -41.41 26.27
C ASP A 271 0.19 -40.47 25.09
N VAL A 272 0.82 -39.36 25.52
CA VAL A 272 1.72 -38.41 24.83
C VAL A 272 3.17 -38.96 24.90
N PRO A 273 4.25 -38.45 24.21
CA PRO A 273 4.62 -37.03 24.12
C PRO A 273 5.35 -36.53 22.84
N ALA A 274 5.62 -35.22 22.86
CA ALA A 274 6.31 -34.34 21.92
C ALA A 274 7.80 -34.64 21.64
N VAL A 275 8.32 -34.29 20.45
CA VAL A 275 9.71 -33.81 20.19
C VAL A 275 9.79 -32.99 18.86
N MET A 276 10.28 -31.75 18.94
CA MET A 276 11.17 -31.06 17.97
C MET A 276 12.56 -30.95 18.68
N PRO A 277 13.72 -30.53 18.06
CA PRO A 277 13.93 -29.82 16.79
C PRO A 277 15.19 -30.24 15.98
N ALA A 278 15.41 -29.59 14.83
CA ALA A 278 16.68 -28.96 14.39
C ALA A 278 16.40 -28.06 13.18
#